data_AF-A0A1B6W173-F1
#
_entry.id   AF-A0A1B6W173-F1
#
_cell.length_a   1.000
_cell.length_b   1.000
_cell.length_c   1.000
_cell.angle_alpha   90.00
_cell.angle_beta   90.00
_cell.angle_gamma   90.00
#
_symmetry.space_group_name_H-M   'P 1'
#
loop_
_entity.id
_entity.type
_entity.pdbx_description
1 polymer ?
#
loop_
_entity_poly.entity_id
_entity_poly.type
_entity_poly.pdbx_seq_one_letter_code
_entity_poly.pdbx_strand_id
1 'polypeptide(L)'
;MKTFKISPNYLRHFLDISPFYYSEELYPELTALNLANSSSVRRWAHEYLRPHFLGFPIARQIRIKESFRYGLNFWPDDTLQRCAEEWLDPTGQTPIRKRCEEIWNDLFDGEYFGIDNPAAYQIVTTPPGDPFGHIVD
;
A
#
# COMPACT_ATOMS: atom_id res chain seq x y z
N MET A 1 18.73 12.08 14.34
CA MET A 1 17.72 12.05 13.25
C MET A 1 16.70 10.98 13.59
N LYS A 2 15.40 11.23 13.44
CA LYS A 2 14.39 10.16 13.55
C LYS A 2 14.46 9.33 12.28
N THR A 3 14.65 8.01 12.42
CA THR A 3 14.63 7.08 11.30
C THR A 3 13.20 6.61 11.03
N PHE A 4 12.81 6.50 9.77
CA PHE A 4 11.54 5.90 9.37
C PHE A 4 11.65 4.38 9.41
N LYS A 5 10.82 3.74 10.21
CA LYS A 5 10.73 2.27 10.26
C LYS A 5 9.88 1.79 9.09
N ILE A 6 10.46 0.94 8.24
CA ILE A 6 9.82 0.42 7.04
C ILE A 6 9.83 -1.10 6.99
N SER A 7 8.81 -1.67 6.37
CA SER A 7 8.68 -3.11 6.22
C SER A 7 7.74 -3.45 5.06
N PRO A 8 8.07 -4.45 4.22
CA PRO A 8 7.13 -4.95 3.22
C PRO A 8 5.79 -5.34 3.82
N ASN A 9 5.75 -5.85 5.06
CA ASN A 9 4.48 -6.21 5.67
C ASN A 9 3.63 -5.00 6.08
N TYR A 10 4.21 -3.83 6.36
CA TYR A 10 3.41 -2.61 6.56
C TYR A 10 2.64 -2.26 5.28
N LEU A 11 3.34 -2.34 4.14
CA LEU A 11 2.73 -2.10 2.83
C LEU A 11 1.75 -3.21 2.46
N ARG A 12 2.15 -4.47 2.65
CA ARG A 12 1.30 -5.63 2.41
C ARG A 12 0.02 -5.49 3.21
N HIS A 13 0.09 -5.37 4.53
CA HIS A 13 -1.11 -5.25 5.35
C HIS A 13 -2.02 -4.12 4.83
N PHE A 14 -1.48 -2.97 4.45
CA PHE A 14 -2.31 -1.90 3.90
C PHE A 14 -2.97 -2.23 2.55
N LEU A 15 -2.21 -2.77 1.58
CA LEU A 15 -2.74 -3.09 0.26
C LEU A 15 -3.64 -4.33 0.30
N ASP A 16 -3.27 -5.33 1.10
CA ASP A 16 -3.92 -6.63 1.31
C ASP A 16 -5.21 -6.55 2.16
N ILE A 17 -5.42 -5.48 2.95
CA ILE A 17 -6.74 -5.18 3.57
C ILE A 17 -7.84 -4.87 2.53
N SER A 18 -7.56 -5.00 1.23
CA SER A 18 -8.54 -4.94 0.14
C SER A 18 -9.80 -5.79 0.43
N PRO A 19 -10.98 -5.35 -0.06
CA PRO A 19 -12.34 -5.59 0.48
C PRO A 19 -12.81 -7.05 0.64
N PHE A 20 -12.01 -8.04 0.25
CA PHE A 20 -12.38 -9.45 0.28
C PHE A 20 -12.40 -10.05 1.70
N TYR A 21 -11.62 -9.51 2.65
CA TYR A 21 -11.68 -9.99 4.03
C TYR A 21 -12.77 -9.32 4.88
N TYR A 22 -13.33 -8.18 4.45
CA TYR A 22 -14.25 -7.37 5.28
C TYR A 22 -15.53 -6.89 4.59
N SER A 23 -15.76 -7.09 3.28
CA SER A 23 -16.83 -6.32 2.63
C SER A 23 -17.43 -6.83 1.32
N GLU A 24 -17.82 -8.10 1.22
CA GLU A 24 -18.95 -8.37 0.31
C GLU A 24 -20.19 -7.61 0.76
N GLU A 25 -20.42 -7.46 2.07
CA GLU A 25 -21.56 -6.73 2.62
C GLU A 25 -21.37 -5.20 2.67
N LEU A 26 -20.17 -4.72 2.99
CA LEU A 26 -19.92 -3.28 3.19
C LEU A 26 -19.60 -2.51 1.89
N TYR A 27 -19.06 -3.18 0.87
CA TYR A 27 -18.65 -2.54 -0.40
C TYR A 27 -18.82 -3.48 -1.61
N PRO A 28 -20.04 -3.95 -1.91
CA PRO A 28 -20.31 -4.87 -3.02
C PRO A 28 -19.95 -4.28 -4.39
N GLU A 29 -19.98 -2.96 -4.56
CA GLU A 29 -19.55 -2.28 -5.78
C GLU A 29 -18.03 -2.32 -6.00
N LEU A 30 -17.23 -2.55 -4.94
CA LEU A 30 -15.78 -2.64 -5.04
C LEU A 30 -15.32 -4.05 -5.42
N THR A 31 -16.08 -5.09 -5.06
CA THR A 31 -15.79 -6.47 -5.47
C THR A 31 -15.98 -6.69 -6.98
N ALA A 32 -16.78 -5.83 -7.62
CA ALA A 32 -16.98 -5.82 -9.07
C ALA A 32 -15.92 -5.01 -9.84
N LEU A 33 -14.97 -4.35 -9.17
CA LEU A 33 -13.95 -3.56 -9.85
C LEU A 33 -12.94 -4.47 -10.56
N ASN A 34 -12.74 -4.20 -11.85
CA ASN A 34 -11.67 -4.83 -12.61
C ASN A 34 -10.36 -4.05 -12.40
N LEU A 35 -9.53 -4.49 -11.45
CA LEU A 35 -8.28 -3.80 -11.11
C LEU A 35 -7.16 -3.91 -12.17
N ALA A 36 -7.40 -4.62 -13.27
CA ALA A 36 -6.56 -4.51 -14.45
C ALA A 36 -6.70 -3.13 -15.14
N ASN A 37 -7.81 -2.39 -14.92
CA ASN A 37 -8.04 -1.09 -15.54
C ASN A 37 -7.71 0.08 -14.59
N SER A 38 -7.03 1.11 -15.10
CA SER A 38 -6.55 2.23 -14.28
C SER A 38 -7.67 3.08 -13.68
N SER A 39 -8.85 3.16 -14.31
CA SER A 39 -10.01 3.88 -13.73
C SER A 39 -10.58 3.19 -12.49
N SER A 40 -10.61 1.86 -12.47
CA SER A 40 -11.02 1.04 -11.32
C SER A 40 -9.97 1.10 -10.23
N VAL A 41 -8.68 1.10 -10.58
CA VAL A 41 -7.59 1.30 -9.61
C VAL A 41 -7.68 2.67 -8.96
N ARG A 42 -7.89 3.72 -9.75
CA ARG A 42 -8.11 5.08 -9.23
C ARG A 42 -9.31 5.13 -8.29
N ARG A 43 -10.44 4.56 -8.73
CA ARG A 43 -11.66 4.53 -7.93
C ARG A 43 -11.44 3.78 -6.62
N TRP A 44 -10.78 2.64 -6.66
CA TRP A 44 -10.39 1.87 -5.49
C TRP A 44 -9.44 2.65 -4.57
N ALA A 45 -8.44 3.33 -5.11
CA ALA A 45 -7.52 4.14 -4.33
C ALA A 45 -8.24 5.29 -3.59
N HIS A 46 -9.13 6.02 -4.27
CA HIS A 46 -9.85 7.15 -3.69
C HIS A 46 -11.02 6.76 -2.77
N GLU A 47 -11.85 5.81 -3.19
CA GLU A 47 -13.08 5.44 -2.48
C GLU A 47 -12.82 4.43 -1.35
N TYR A 48 -11.74 3.63 -1.45
CA TYR A 48 -11.43 2.58 -0.47
C TYR A 48 -10.13 2.84 0.29
N LEU A 49 -8.98 2.80 -0.40
CA LEU A 49 -7.68 2.84 0.29
C LEU A 49 -7.48 4.13 1.07
N ARG A 50 -7.86 5.27 0.51
CA ARG A 50 -7.62 6.58 1.13
C ARG A 50 -8.42 6.78 2.41
N PRO A 51 -9.75 6.54 2.47
CA PRO A 51 -10.48 6.55 3.73
C PRO A 51 -9.90 5.61 4.79
N HIS A 52 -9.52 4.38 4.40
CA HIS A 52 -8.91 3.42 5.32
C HIS A 52 -7.55 3.90 5.84
N PHE A 53 -6.71 4.45 4.95
CA PHE A 53 -5.43 5.04 5.31
C PHE A 53 -5.60 6.15 6.35
N LEU A 54 -6.53 7.08 6.10
CA LEU A 54 -6.80 8.21 6.99
C LEU A 54 -7.43 7.77 8.32
N GLY A 55 -8.10 6.62 8.37
CA GLY A 55 -8.66 6.02 9.58
C GLY A 55 -7.64 5.42 10.54
N PHE A 56 -6.39 5.20 10.11
CA PHE A 56 -5.35 4.66 10.99
C PHE A 56 -4.75 5.73 11.91
N PRO A 57 -4.18 5.33 13.08
CA PRO A 57 -3.35 6.23 13.88
C PRO A 57 -2.19 6.82 13.07
N ILE A 58 -1.81 8.07 13.36
CA ILE A 58 -0.77 8.81 12.62
C ILE A 58 0.54 8.02 12.51
N ALA A 59 0.95 7.32 13.58
CA ALA A 59 2.16 6.52 13.56
C ALA A 59 2.11 5.37 12.53
N ARG A 60 0.93 4.77 12.31
CA ARG A 60 0.70 3.73 11.32
C ARG A 60 0.64 4.31 9.91
N GLN A 61 -0.02 5.46 9.73
CA GLN A 61 -0.01 6.19 8.46
C GLN A 61 1.42 6.49 7.98
N ILE A 62 2.27 7.00 8.86
CA ILE A 62 3.69 7.27 8.55
C ILE A 62 4.41 5.99 8.13
N ARG A 63 4.27 4.89 8.89
CA ARG A 63 4.95 3.61 8.56
C ARG A 63 4.50 3.05 7.21
N ILE A 64 3.20 3.11 6.90
CA ILE A 64 2.66 2.65 5.61
C ILE A 64 3.21 3.53 4.49
N LYS A 65 3.04 4.85 4.60
CA LYS A 65 3.45 5.81 3.57
C LYS A 65 4.94 5.72 3.27
N GLU A 66 5.78 5.72 4.31
CA GLU A 66 7.24 5.65 4.14
C GLU A 66 7.70 4.26 3.65
N SER A 67 6.99 3.18 4.01
CA SER A 67 7.26 1.86 3.43
C SER A 67 6.90 1.82 1.95
N PHE A 68 5.78 2.44 1.57
CA PHE A 68 5.36 2.52 0.18
C PHE A 68 6.36 3.33 -0.65
N ARG A 69 6.72 4.52 -0.15
CA ARG A 69 7.75 5.37 -0.76
C ARG A 69 9.06 4.63 -0.94
N TYR A 70 9.54 3.97 0.10
CA TYR A 70 10.78 3.19 0.02
C TYR A 70 10.67 2.03 -0.97
N GLY A 71 9.55 1.31 -0.98
CA GLY A 71 9.29 0.22 -1.92
C GLY A 71 9.36 0.66 -3.38
N LEU A 72 8.76 1.81 -3.71
CA LEU A 72 8.80 2.39 -5.05
C LEU A 72 10.21 2.76 -5.53
N ASN A 73 11.14 3.04 -4.62
CA ASN A 73 12.51 3.43 -4.98
C ASN A 73 13.50 2.26 -4.94
N PHE A 74 13.35 1.33 -4.00
CA PHE A 74 14.43 0.40 -3.65
C PHE A 74 14.05 -1.07 -3.57
N TRP A 75 12.78 -1.42 -3.40
CA TRP A 75 12.39 -2.83 -3.38
C TRP A 75 12.28 -3.39 -4.79
N PRO A 76 12.65 -4.66 -5.02
CA PRO A 76 12.44 -5.31 -6.31
C PRO A 76 10.95 -5.51 -6.59
N ASP A 77 10.60 -5.62 -7.87
CA ASP A 77 9.21 -5.81 -8.31
C ASP A 77 8.55 -7.03 -7.64
N ASP A 78 9.27 -8.14 -7.47
CA ASP A 78 8.77 -9.32 -6.76
C ASP A 78 8.34 -9.04 -5.31
N THR A 79 9.01 -8.10 -4.63
CA THR A 79 8.62 -7.70 -3.27
C THR A 79 7.37 -6.83 -3.30
N LEU A 80 7.26 -5.92 -4.27
CA LEU A 80 6.05 -5.12 -4.47
C LEU A 80 4.85 -6.01 -4.84
N GLN A 81 5.05 -7.00 -5.71
CA GLN A 81 4.04 -7.98 -6.08
C GLN A 81 3.52 -8.75 -4.86
N ARG A 82 4.41 -9.19 -3.97
CA ARG A 82 4.01 -9.86 -2.72
C ARG A 82 3.30 -8.94 -1.72
N CYS A 83 3.47 -7.62 -1.83
CA CYS A 83 2.71 -6.66 -1.01
C CYS A 83 1.31 -6.41 -1.57
N ALA A 84 1.18 -6.43 -2.89
CA ALA A 84 -0.04 -6.14 -3.63
C ALA A 84 -0.95 -7.36 -3.86
N GLU A 85 -0.44 -8.57 -3.58
CA GLU A 85 -0.97 -9.86 -4.02
C GLU A 85 -1.31 -9.89 -5.53
N GLU A 86 -1.86 -11.00 -6.04
CA GLU A 86 -2.12 -11.18 -7.48
C GLU A 86 -3.35 -10.39 -7.98
N TRP A 87 -4.21 -9.87 -7.09
CA TRP A 87 -5.46 -9.21 -7.49
C TRP A 87 -5.28 -7.77 -8.01
N LEU A 88 -4.13 -7.13 -7.78
CA LEU A 88 -3.83 -5.78 -8.28
C LEU A 88 -3.45 -5.74 -9.78
N ASP A 89 -2.93 -6.84 -10.32
CA ASP A 89 -2.82 -7.07 -11.75
C ASP A 89 -2.99 -8.56 -12.07
N PRO A 90 -4.23 -9.07 -12.05
CA PRO A 90 -4.51 -10.49 -12.26
C PRO A 90 -4.19 -10.94 -13.69
N THR A 91 -3.99 -9.99 -14.61
CA THR A 91 -3.74 -10.23 -16.02
C THR A 91 -2.26 -10.15 -16.40
N GLY A 92 -1.40 -9.65 -15.50
CA GLY A 92 0.02 -9.41 -15.75
C GLY A 92 0.31 -8.37 -16.85
N GLN A 93 -0.67 -7.54 -17.22
CA GLN A 93 -0.55 -6.59 -18.33
C GLN A 93 0.13 -5.28 -17.93
N THR A 94 0.07 -4.90 -16.66
CA THR A 94 0.66 -3.66 -16.16
C THR A 94 1.78 -3.97 -15.18
N PRO A 95 3.03 -3.55 -15.44
CA PRO A 95 4.12 -3.78 -14.50
C PRO A 95 3.75 -3.32 -13.09
N ILE A 96 3.97 -4.16 -12.09
CA ILE A 96 3.52 -3.92 -10.71
C ILE A 96 3.99 -2.56 -10.18
N ARG A 97 5.22 -2.15 -10.51
CA ARG A 97 5.75 -0.85 -10.12
C ARG A 97 4.93 0.30 -10.66
N LYS A 98 4.56 0.25 -11.94
CA LYS A 98 3.69 1.26 -12.56
C LYS A 98 2.32 1.29 -11.87
N ARG A 99 1.76 0.13 -11.55
CA ARG A 99 0.49 0.05 -10.80
C ARG A 99 0.61 0.68 -9.41
N CYS A 100 1.70 0.38 -8.71
CA CYS A 100 2.02 0.98 -7.42
C CYS A 100 2.20 2.50 -7.51
N GLU A 101 2.81 3.03 -8.58
CA GLU A 101 2.93 4.47 -8.83
C GLU A 101 1.56 5.13 -9.07
N GLU A 102 0.68 4.50 -9.84
CA GLU A 102 -0.70 4.97 -10.03
C GLU A 102 -1.43 5.08 -8.68
N ILE A 103 -1.38 4.02 -7.87
CA ILE A 103 -1.98 4.00 -6.52
C ILE A 103 -1.37 5.10 -5.64
N TRP A 104 -0.05 5.26 -5.65
CA TRP A 104 0.62 6.31 -4.88
C TRP A 104 0.09 7.69 -5.28
N ASN A 105 0.00 7.97 -6.58
CA ASN A 105 -0.46 9.26 -7.09
C ASN A 105 -1.91 9.55 -6.70
N ASP A 106 -2.80 8.56 -6.77
CA ASP A 106 -4.21 8.74 -6.38
C ASP A 106 -4.37 8.81 -4.84
N LEU A 107 -3.55 8.08 -4.07
CA LEU A 107 -3.61 8.04 -2.61
C LEU A 107 -3.04 9.31 -1.95
N PHE A 108 -1.94 9.85 -2.50
CA PHE A 108 -1.20 10.99 -1.95
C PHE A 108 -1.20 12.22 -2.87
N ASP A 109 -2.20 12.35 -3.74
CA ASP A 109 -2.41 13.52 -4.62
C ASP A 109 -1.17 13.91 -5.44
N GLY A 110 -0.44 12.93 -5.95
CA GLY A 110 0.76 13.14 -6.76
C GLY A 110 1.98 13.66 -5.99
N GLU A 111 2.01 13.52 -4.66
CA GLU A 111 3.19 13.83 -3.86
C GLU A 111 4.43 13.14 -4.44
N TYR A 112 5.58 13.83 -4.42
CA TYR A 112 6.82 13.23 -4.90
C TYR A 112 7.24 12.03 -4.01
N PHE A 113 7.52 10.89 -4.64
CA PHE A 113 7.95 9.68 -3.94
C PHE A 113 9.46 9.43 -3.95
N GLY A 114 10.28 10.26 -4.60
CA GLY A 114 11.73 10.04 -4.62
C GLY A 114 12.38 10.16 -3.23
N ILE A 115 13.47 9.42 -3.03
CA ILE A 115 14.21 9.40 -1.77
C ILE A 115 15.66 9.83 -2.00
N ASP A 116 16.02 11.00 -1.45
CA ASP A 116 17.37 11.55 -1.53
C ASP A 116 18.32 10.96 -0.47
N ASN A 117 17.77 10.51 0.68
CA ASN A 117 18.56 9.99 1.79
C ASN A 117 18.04 8.62 2.27
N PRO A 118 18.54 7.52 1.68
CA PRO A 118 18.20 6.16 2.11
C PRO A 118 18.58 5.87 3.57
N ALA A 119 19.60 6.53 4.12
CA ALA A 119 20.04 6.33 5.51
C ALA A 119 19.05 6.88 6.55
N ALA A 120 18.02 7.62 6.13
CA ALA A 120 16.89 7.99 6.98
C ALA A 120 15.94 6.82 7.26
N TYR A 121 16.11 5.67 6.59
CA TYR A 121 15.21 4.54 6.68
C TYR A 121 15.86 3.39 7.45
N GLN A 122 15.03 2.70 8.23
CA GLN A 122 15.40 1.50 8.97
C GLN A 122 14.46 0.38 8.58
N ILE A 123 15.00 -0.65 7.92
CA ILE A 123 14.26 -1.88 7.62
C ILE A 123 14.01 -2.63 8.92
N VAL A 124 12.76 -2.98 9.17
CA VAL A 124 12.35 -3.80 10.32
C VAL A 124 11.65 -5.07 9.85
N THR A 125 12.03 -6.18 10.46
CA THR A 125 11.32 -7.45 10.31
C THR A 125 10.07 -7.42 11.18
N THR A 126 8.93 -7.72 10.57
CA THR A 126 7.64 -7.79 11.26
C THR A 126 7.01 -9.14 10.98
N PRO A 127 6.21 -9.70 11.91
CA PRO A 127 5.54 -10.98 11.66
C PRO A 127 4.45 -10.84 10.58
N PRO A 128 4.21 -11.89 9.77
CA PRO A 128 3.05 -11.95 8.88
C PRO A 128 1.78 -12.12 9.73
N GLY A 129 0.85 -11.16 9.64
CA GLY A 129 -0.36 -11.10 10.46
C GLY A 129 -0.70 -9.67 10.81
N ASP A 130 -0.41 -9.26 12.05
CA ASP A 130 -0.44 -7.86 12.48
C ASP A 130 1.00 -7.30 12.55
N PRO A 131 1.52 -6.71 11.47
CA PRO A 131 2.89 -6.21 11.45
C PRO A 131 3.06 -4.99 12.36
N PHE A 132 1.96 -4.35 12.76
CA PHE A 132 1.96 -3.20 13.66
C PHE A 132 1.92 -3.65 15.12
N GLY A 133 1.36 -4.84 15.41
CA GLY A 133 1.05 -5.31 16.76
C GLY A 133 -0.12 -4.52 17.38
N HIS A 134 -0.51 -4.88 18.60
CA HIS A 134 -1.36 -4.04 19.46
C HIS A 134 -0.60 -2.74 19.80
N ILE A 135 -0.54 -1.80 18.85
CA ILE A 135 -0.15 -0.43 19.13
C ILE A 135 -1.34 0.16 19.87
N VAL A 136 -1.30 0.08 21.20
CA VAL A 136 -2.11 0.93 22.06
C VAL A 136 -1.48 2.32 21.94
N ASP A 137 -2.28 3.30 21.55
CA ASP A 137 -1.89 4.70 21.35
C ASP A 137 -1.15 5.31 22.56
#